data_AF-A0A7C7ED13-F1
#
_entry.id   AF-A0A7C7ED13-F1
#
_cell.length_a   1.000
_cell.length_b   1.000
_cell.length_c   1.000
_cell.angle_alpha   90.00
_cell.angle_beta   90.00
_cell.angle_gamma   90.00
#
_symmetry.space_group_name_H-M   'P 1'
#
loop_
_entity.id
_entity.type
_entity.pdbx_description
1 polymer ?
#
loop_
_entity_poly.entity_id
_entity_poly.type
_entity_poly.pdbx_seq_one_letter_code
_entity_poly.pdbx_strand_id
1 'polypeptide(L)'
;VLKELILELHNGKSVEEVKARFAELIQGVTASEISEMEAALIAEGMPVEEVQRLCDVHAAVFKGSIEEIHSADIQEIEKTPGHPLNTFMLENREIEKLLDGQLKESLEAFKNNDDKENVEKLINSFNLLWEIDKHYSRKENLVFPYLEKYGITAPPKVMWGVDDEIRAEIKGIRLELEKYKGNKEEIVNRTENLITKVKDMIFKEENILLPMCKDTLTEDEWITVAEESGEIGYCLIESVAQWKPKRVNLEKKEAGKAAEGTPGYIKLETGVFKLEELEAMLNTLPFDITFVDKDDVVKYFSQGKERIFARTKAVIGRKVQNCHPPASVHIVQKIVEDFKSGAKDHEDFWIKMGDVYALIRYFAVRDAEGNYLGTVEVTQNIKPIQEIQGEKRLLS
;
A
#
# COMPACT_ATOMS: atom_id res chain seq x y z
N VAL A 1 -12.75 -33.84 -1.07
CA VAL A 1 -11.93 -34.45 0.01
C VAL A 1 -11.24 -33.39 0.88
N LEU A 2 -10.39 -32.50 0.36
CA LEU A 2 -9.77 -31.43 1.19
C LEU A 2 -10.81 -30.46 1.78
N LYS A 3 -11.78 -30.04 0.96
CA LYS A 3 -12.98 -29.30 1.39
C LYS A 3 -13.81 -30.01 2.50
N GLU A 4 -13.90 -31.33 2.46
CA GLU A 4 -14.61 -32.10 3.50
C GLU A 4 -13.86 -32.05 4.83
N LEU A 5 -12.53 -32.14 4.82
CA LEU A 5 -11.72 -32.04 6.03
C LEU A 5 -11.81 -30.66 6.68
N ILE A 6 -11.87 -29.61 5.86
CA ILE A 6 -12.10 -28.24 6.34
C ILE A 6 -13.48 -28.10 6.99
N LEU A 7 -14.52 -28.67 6.37
CA LEU A 7 -15.86 -28.72 6.95
C LEU A 7 -15.90 -29.58 8.23
N GLU A 8 -15.12 -30.65 8.32
CA GLU A 8 -15.01 -31.48 9.53
C GLU A 8 -14.40 -30.69 10.70
N LEU A 9 -13.37 -29.87 10.46
CA LEU A 9 -12.79 -28.96 11.45
C LEU A 9 -13.80 -27.89 11.89
N HIS A 10 -14.51 -27.29 10.93
CA HIS A 10 -15.58 -26.32 11.22
C HIS A 10 -16.71 -26.93 12.07
N ASN A 11 -17.04 -28.21 11.83
CA ASN A 11 -18.04 -28.93 12.60
C ASN A 11 -17.54 -29.45 13.97
N GLY A 12 -16.37 -29.00 14.43
CA GLY A 12 -15.90 -29.20 15.80
C GLY A 12 -14.98 -30.41 16.01
N LYS A 13 -14.47 -31.05 14.96
CA LYS A 13 -13.38 -32.03 15.10
C LYS A 13 -12.07 -31.34 15.49
N SER A 14 -11.26 -32.02 16.29
CA SER A 14 -9.94 -31.49 16.70
C SER A 14 -8.92 -31.65 15.57
N VAL A 15 -7.89 -30.79 15.60
CA VAL A 15 -6.76 -30.83 14.66
C VAL A 15 -6.09 -32.20 14.65
N GLU A 16 -5.91 -32.80 15.82
CA GLU A 16 -5.29 -34.11 16.02
C GLU A 16 -6.07 -35.24 15.33
N GLU A 17 -7.40 -35.15 15.30
CA GLU A 17 -8.28 -36.16 14.71
C GLU A 17 -8.20 -36.18 13.18
N VAL A 18 -7.98 -35.02 12.56
CA VAL A 18 -7.89 -34.91 11.10
C VAL A 18 -6.46 -34.87 10.58
N LYS A 19 -5.46 -34.61 11.43
CA LYS A 19 -4.05 -34.40 11.06
C LYS A 19 -3.48 -35.49 10.15
N ALA A 20 -3.73 -36.77 10.45
CA ALA A 20 -3.19 -37.88 9.66
C ALA A 20 -3.82 -37.96 8.25
N ARG A 21 -5.15 -37.83 8.15
CA ARG A 21 -5.85 -37.76 6.86
C ARG A 21 -5.47 -36.50 6.09
N PHE A 22 -5.34 -35.37 6.79
CA PHE A 22 -4.95 -34.10 6.20
C PHE A 22 -3.56 -34.20 5.59
N ALA A 23 -2.55 -34.68 6.35
CA ALA A 23 -1.17 -34.86 5.89
C ALA A 23 -1.04 -35.77 4.65
N GLU A 24 -1.81 -36.86 4.59
CA GLU A 24 -1.80 -37.79 3.45
C GLU A 24 -2.45 -37.19 2.19
N LEU A 25 -3.45 -36.33 2.36
CA LEU A 25 -4.19 -35.70 1.26
C LEU A 25 -3.54 -34.43 0.70
N ILE A 26 -2.68 -33.77 1.48
CA ILE A 26 -1.94 -32.57 1.04
C ILE A 26 -0.60 -32.89 0.38
N GLN A 27 -0.15 -34.15 0.39
CA GLN A 27 1.09 -34.54 -0.30
C GLN A 27 0.97 -34.23 -1.80
N GLY A 28 1.77 -33.26 -2.26
CA GLY A 28 1.81 -32.83 -3.66
C GLY A 28 0.79 -31.75 -4.04
N VAL A 29 0.03 -31.21 -3.08
CA VAL A 29 -0.86 -30.04 -3.31
C VAL A 29 -0.03 -28.76 -3.21
N THR A 30 -0.13 -27.92 -4.21
CA THR A 30 0.58 -26.63 -4.28
C THR A 30 -0.11 -25.56 -3.43
N ALA A 31 0.64 -24.54 -3.02
CA ALA A 31 0.10 -23.36 -2.33
C ALA A 31 -1.05 -22.68 -3.11
N SER A 32 -0.97 -22.69 -4.44
CA SER A 32 -2.02 -22.14 -5.31
C SER A 32 -3.33 -22.91 -5.23
N GLU A 33 -3.28 -24.24 -5.25
CA GLU A 33 -4.48 -25.09 -5.13
C GLU A 33 -5.18 -24.92 -3.78
N ILE A 34 -4.42 -24.66 -2.71
CA ILE A 34 -4.96 -24.36 -1.38
C ILE A 34 -5.66 -23.00 -1.39
N SER A 35 -5.02 -21.97 -1.96
CA SER A 35 -5.58 -20.62 -2.11
C SER A 35 -6.89 -20.63 -2.93
N GLU A 36 -6.93 -21.39 -4.03
CA GLU A 36 -8.13 -21.53 -4.85
C GLU A 36 -9.29 -22.17 -4.08
N MET A 37 -8.99 -23.17 -3.24
CA MET A 37 -9.97 -23.79 -2.38
C MET A 37 -10.48 -22.82 -1.30
N GLU A 38 -9.60 -22.04 -0.66
CA GLU A 38 -9.98 -21.02 0.32
C GLU A 38 -10.86 -19.94 -0.32
N ALA A 39 -10.50 -19.47 -1.51
CA ALA A 39 -11.33 -18.56 -2.29
C ALA A 39 -12.71 -19.14 -2.61
N ALA A 40 -12.79 -20.45 -2.94
CA ALA A 40 -14.06 -21.13 -3.18
C ALA A 40 -14.91 -21.20 -1.90
N LEU A 41 -14.32 -21.45 -0.74
CA LEU A 41 -15.04 -21.48 0.55
C LEU A 41 -15.62 -20.10 0.91
N ILE A 42 -14.85 -19.03 0.70
CA ILE A 42 -15.32 -17.66 0.91
C ILE A 42 -16.44 -17.32 -0.07
N ALA A 43 -16.28 -17.68 -1.35
CA ALA A 43 -17.30 -17.46 -2.37
C ALA A 43 -18.61 -18.20 -2.08
N GLU A 44 -18.54 -19.34 -1.39
CA GLU A 44 -19.69 -20.11 -0.92
C GLU A 44 -20.32 -19.59 0.39
N GLY A 45 -19.79 -18.50 0.95
CA GLY A 45 -20.34 -17.79 2.09
C GLY A 45 -19.71 -18.11 3.45
N MET A 46 -18.56 -18.80 3.48
CA MET A 46 -17.79 -18.97 4.71
C MET A 46 -17.19 -17.62 5.16
N PRO A 47 -17.35 -17.20 6.44
CA PRO A 47 -16.71 -16.01 6.96
C PRO A 47 -15.18 -16.10 6.84
N VAL A 48 -14.54 -14.97 6.53
CA VAL A 48 -13.08 -14.90 6.34
C VAL A 48 -12.34 -15.27 7.63
N GLU A 49 -12.91 -14.88 8.78
CA GLU A 49 -12.38 -15.18 10.11
C GLU A 49 -12.35 -16.69 10.38
N GLU A 50 -13.29 -17.45 9.82
CA GLU A 50 -13.34 -18.90 9.98
C GLU A 50 -12.33 -19.59 9.06
N VAL A 51 -12.13 -19.07 7.85
CA VAL A 51 -11.05 -19.52 6.95
C VAL A 51 -9.68 -19.25 7.59
N GLN A 52 -9.50 -18.08 8.21
CA GLN A 52 -8.28 -17.73 8.95
C GLN A 52 -7.99 -18.71 10.09
N ARG A 53 -9.01 -19.11 10.86
CA ARG A 53 -8.87 -20.12 11.94
C ARG A 53 -8.43 -21.49 11.41
N LEU A 54 -8.88 -21.86 10.21
CA LEU A 54 -8.47 -23.09 9.53
C LEU A 54 -7.02 -23.01 9.02
N CYS A 55 -6.54 -21.82 8.62
CA CYS A 55 -5.15 -21.60 8.20
C CYS A 55 -4.11 -21.82 9.31
N ASP A 56 -4.46 -21.63 10.59
CA ASP A 56 -3.54 -21.89 11.71
C ASP A 56 -3.33 -23.40 11.95
N VAL A 57 -4.35 -24.20 11.65
CA VAL A 57 -4.27 -25.66 11.65
C VAL A 57 -3.33 -26.15 10.56
N HIS A 58 -3.39 -25.53 9.37
CA HIS A 58 -2.55 -25.84 8.22
C HIS A 58 -1.05 -25.68 8.56
N ALA A 59 -0.64 -24.54 9.12
CA ALA A 59 0.77 -24.28 9.46
C ALA A 59 1.38 -25.35 10.38
N ALA A 60 0.59 -25.87 11.34
CA ALA A 60 1.02 -26.93 12.27
C ALA A 60 1.16 -28.32 11.61
N VAL A 61 0.49 -28.58 10.49
CA VAL A 61 0.58 -29.84 9.72
C VAL A 61 1.62 -29.73 8.60
N PHE A 62 1.75 -28.57 7.98
CA PHE A 62 2.66 -28.29 6.87
C PHE A 62 4.13 -28.15 7.25
N LYS A 63 4.45 -27.80 8.51
CA LYS A 63 5.85 -27.76 9.04
C LYS A 63 6.65 -29.04 8.81
N GLY A 64 6.00 -30.18 8.51
CA GLY A 64 6.68 -31.45 8.21
C GLY A 64 6.53 -31.97 6.77
N SER A 65 5.86 -31.25 5.85
CA SER A 65 5.51 -31.81 4.53
C SER A 65 5.71 -30.86 3.34
N ILE A 66 5.98 -29.56 3.55
CA ILE A 66 6.26 -28.58 2.48
C ILE A 66 7.75 -28.53 2.06
N GLU A 67 8.64 -29.29 2.69
CA GLU A 67 10.10 -29.16 2.46
C GLU A 67 10.58 -29.49 1.02
N GLU A 68 9.74 -29.94 0.09
CA GLU A 68 10.18 -30.37 -1.25
C GLU A 68 9.31 -29.89 -2.44
N ILE A 69 8.84 -28.63 -2.47
CA ILE A 69 8.26 -28.05 -3.71
C ILE A 69 8.79 -26.63 -4.00
N HIS A 70 10.07 -26.37 -3.76
CA HIS A 70 10.71 -25.15 -4.27
C HIS A 70 11.37 -25.45 -5.62
N SER A 71 10.77 -24.93 -6.69
CA SER A 71 11.36 -24.96 -8.04
C SER A 71 12.72 -24.24 -8.00
N ALA A 72 13.71 -24.77 -8.75
CA ALA A 72 15.07 -24.24 -8.81
C ALA A 72 15.16 -22.72 -9.12
N ASP A 73 14.08 -22.16 -9.66
CA ASP A 73 13.94 -20.76 -10.04
C ASP A 73 13.69 -19.81 -8.85
N ILE A 74 13.16 -20.27 -7.70
CA ILE A 74 12.97 -19.40 -6.50
C ILE A 74 14.34 -19.11 -5.89
N GLN A 75 15.19 -20.13 -5.82
CA GLN A 75 16.57 -20.02 -5.33
C GLN A 75 17.47 -19.10 -6.17
N GLU A 76 17.12 -18.85 -7.43
CA GLU A 76 17.85 -17.91 -8.30
C GLU A 76 17.44 -16.45 -8.03
N ILE A 77 16.15 -16.19 -7.81
CA ILE A 77 15.63 -14.85 -7.49
C ILE A 77 15.96 -14.45 -6.06
N GLU A 78 15.94 -15.41 -5.12
CA GLU A 78 16.49 -15.29 -3.76
C GLU A 78 17.89 -14.69 -3.71
N LYS A 79 18.70 -14.94 -4.74
CA LYS A 79 20.10 -14.53 -4.80
C LYS A 79 20.31 -13.27 -5.63
N THR A 80 19.24 -12.64 -6.13
CA THR A 80 19.33 -11.43 -6.95
C THR A 80 19.22 -10.19 -6.05
N PRO A 81 20.34 -9.51 -5.74
CA PRO A 81 20.32 -8.40 -4.79
C PRO A 81 19.43 -7.26 -5.31
N GLY A 82 18.60 -6.73 -4.42
CA GLY A 82 17.70 -5.62 -4.69
C GLY A 82 16.33 -6.01 -5.23
N HIS A 83 16.16 -7.23 -5.75
CA HIS A 83 14.84 -7.69 -6.18
C HIS A 83 13.89 -7.69 -4.97
N PRO A 84 12.64 -7.20 -5.06
CA PRO A 84 11.76 -7.10 -3.89
C PRO A 84 11.54 -8.42 -3.15
N LEU A 85 11.38 -9.55 -3.86
CA LEU A 85 11.38 -10.90 -3.26
C LEU A 85 12.64 -11.17 -2.40
N ASN A 86 13.84 -10.89 -2.91
CA ASN A 86 15.08 -11.01 -2.13
C ASN A 86 15.03 -10.10 -0.89
N THR A 87 14.54 -8.87 -1.03
CA THR A 87 14.40 -7.94 0.10
C THR A 87 13.45 -8.48 1.18
N PHE A 88 12.24 -8.95 0.84
CA PHE A 88 11.31 -9.53 1.82
C PHE A 88 11.94 -10.72 2.56
N MET A 89 12.66 -11.58 1.85
CA MET A 89 13.35 -12.71 2.49
C MET A 89 14.50 -12.28 3.39
N LEU A 90 15.29 -11.28 2.99
CA LEU A 90 16.35 -10.74 3.85
C LEU A 90 15.78 -10.15 5.13
N GLU A 91 14.67 -9.42 5.04
CA GLU A 91 13.99 -8.87 6.21
C GLU A 91 13.46 -9.98 7.11
N ASN A 92 12.89 -11.05 6.56
CA ASN A 92 12.47 -12.22 7.34
C ASN A 92 13.65 -12.84 8.11
N ARG A 93 14.83 -12.90 7.52
CA ARG A 93 16.04 -13.35 8.22
C ARG A 93 16.50 -12.38 9.31
N GLU A 94 16.40 -11.06 9.12
CA GLU A 94 16.72 -10.10 10.17
C GLU A 94 15.69 -10.13 11.31
N ILE A 95 14.41 -10.33 11.01
CA ILE A 95 13.37 -10.53 12.02
C ILE A 95 13.68 -11.81 12.82
N GLU A 96 13.97 -12.93 12.18
CA GLU A 96 14.35 -14.17 12.88
C GLU A 96 15.58 -13.99 13.78
N LYS A 97 16.63 -13.31 13.30
CA LYS A 97 17.81 -12.99 14.10
C LYS A 97 17.47 -12.15 15.33
N LEU A 98 16.57 -11.17 15.19
CA LEU A 98 16.08 -10.36 16.30
C LEU A 98 15.30 -11.22 17.31
N LEU A 99 14.40 -12.08 16.83
CA LEU A 99 13.58 -12.95 17.66
C LEU A 99 14.43 -13.96 18.45
N ASP A 100 15.33 -14.66 17.77
CA ASP A 100 16.16 -15.73 18.37
C ASP A 100 17.39 -15.22 19.12
N GLY A 101 17.83 -14.00 18.84
CA GLY A 101 18.91 -13.31 19.53
C GLY A 101 18.37 -12.37 20.60
N GLN A 102 18.41 -11.06 20.32
CA GLN A 102 18.19 -10.01 21.31
C GLN A 102 16.85 -10.12 22.05
N LEU A 103 15.75 -10.44 21.35
CA LEU A 103 14.44 -10.56 22.00
C LEU A 103 14.43 -11.74 22.98
N LYS A 104 14.87 -12.92 22.55
CA LYS A 104 14.96 -14.11 23.40
C LYS A 104 15.88 -13.91 24.59
N GLU A 105 17.06 -13.31 24.40
CA GLU A 105 17.99 -12.99 25.49
C GLU A 105 17.36 -12.02 26.50
N SER A 106 16.71 -10.96 26.02
CA SER A 106 16.02 -10.00 26.90
C SER A 106 14.83 -10.61 27.63
N LEU A 107 14.10 -11.53 26.99
CA LEU A 107 12.98 -12.26 27.59
C LEU A 107 13.47 -13.23 28.68
N GLU A 108 14.55 -13.98 28.45
CA GLU A 108 15.14 -14.86 29.46
C GLU A 108 15.70 -14.07 30.66
N ALA A 109 16.31 -12.91 30.43
CA ALA A 109 16.73 -12.02 31.50
C ALA A 109 15.53 -11.54 32.35
N PHE A 110 14.46 -11.11 31.69
CA PHE A 110 13.21 -10.71 32.35
C PHE A 110 12.55 -11.86 33.13
N LYS A 111 12.52 -13.08 32.56
CA LYS A 111 12.05 -14.32 33.25
C LYS A 111 12.85 -14.61 34.51
N ASN A 112 14.16 -14.37 34.50
CA ASN A 112 15.00 -14.57 35.68
C ASN A 112 14.77 -13.47 36.72
N ASN A 113 14.77 -12.20 36.32
CA ASN A 113 14.54 -11.06 37.20
C ASN A 113 13.84 -9.91 36.44
N ASP A 114 12.68 -9.46 36.90
CA ASP A 114 11.88 -8.39 36.29
C ASP A 114 12.21 -7.01 36.87
N ASP A 115 13.49 -6.79 37.18
CA ASP A 115 13.97 -5.48 37.60
C ASP A 115 13.86 -4.44 36.47
N LYS A 116 14.05 -3.17 36.84
CA LYS A 116 13.92 -2.06 35.90
C LYS A 116 14.86 -2.18 34.69
N GLU A 117 16.06 -2.72 34.87
CA GLU A 117 17.04 -2.86 33.79
C GLU A 117 16.58 -3.91 32.76
N ASN A 118 16.10 -5.06 33.22
CA ASN A 118 15.61 -6.11 32.32
C ASN A 118 14.29 -5.74 31.66
N VAL A 119 13.42 -4.98 32.33
CA VAL A 119 12.23 -4.38 31.71
C VAL A 119 12.64 -3.43 30.58
N GLU A 120 13.59 -2.52 30.82
CA GLU A 120 14.09 -1.58 29.80
C GLU A 120 14.74 -2.31 28.61
N LYS A 121 15.51 -3.38 28.85
CA LYS A 121 16.07 -4.22 27.78
C LYS A 121 14.98 -4.86 26.91
N LEU A 122 13.94 -5.40 27.54
CA LEU A 122 12.83 -6.02 26.80
C LEU A 122 12.04 -4.98 26.00
N ILE A 123 11.79 -3.79 26.56
CA ILE A 123 11.20 -2.65 25.83
C ILE A 123 12.02 -2.31 24.59
N ASN A 124 13.35 -2.24 24.70
CA ASN A 124 14.23 -1.95 23.57
C ASN A 124 14.14 -3.01 22.47
N SER A 125 14.05 -4.30 22.83
CA SER A 125 13.82 -5.37 21.87
C SER A 125 12.48 -5.22 21.15
N PHE A 126 11.41 -4.85 21.87
CA PHE A 126 10.10 -4.57 21.26
C PHE A 126 10.08 -3.31 20.40
N ASN A 127 10.85 -2.27 20.75
CA ASN A 127 11.01 -1.08 19.92
C ASN A 127 11.67 -1.42 18.58
N LEU A 128 12.66 -2.30 18.60
CA LEU A 128 13.31 -2.78 17.39
C LEU A 128 12.37 -3.70 16.59
N LEU A 129 11.63 -4.59 17.26
CA LEU A 129 10.66 -5.47 16.61
C LEU A 129 9.52 -4.69 15.92
N TRP A 130 9.18 -3.50 16.42
CA TRP A 130 8.16 -2.64 15.81
C TRP A 130 8.49 -2.24 14.35
N GLU A 131 9.76 -2.31 13.94
CA GLU A 131 10.15 -2.11 12.54
C GLU A 131 9.47 -3.09 11.57
N ILE A 132 8.93 -4.21 12.06
CA ILE A 132 8.12 -5.16 11.29
C ILE A 132 6.90 -4.50 10.62
N ASP A 133 6.41 -3.38 11.17
CA ASP A 133 5.33 -2.60 10.58
C ASP A 133 5.67 -2.12 9.16
N LYS A 134 6.94 -1.81 8.89
CA LYS A 134 7.41 -1.44 7.54
C LYS A 134 7.34 -2.63 6.59
N HIS A 135 7.77 -3.81 7.04
CA HIS A 135 7.71 -5.04 6.25
C HIS A 135 6.26 -5.36 5.85
N TYR A 136 5.35 -5.40 6.83
CA TYR A 136 3.94 -5.65 6.59
C TYR A 136 3.30 -4.55 5.74
N SER A 137 3.61 -3.28 5.98
CA SER A 137 3.07 -2.18 5.18
C SER A 137 3.49 -2.28 3.71
N ARG A 138 4.73 -2.68 3.40
CA ARG A 138 5.14 -2.90 1.99
C ARG A 138 4.42 -4.10 1.38
N LYS A 139 4.29 -5.19 2.11
CA LYS A 139 3.53 -6.37 1.68
C LYS A 139 2.08 -5.99 1.36
N GLU A 140 1.42 -5.26 2.24
CA GLU A 140 0.01 -4.87 2.15
C GLU A 140 -0.28 -3.82 1.07
N ASN A 141 0.58 -2.82 0.93
CA ASN A 141 0.30 -1.68 0.05
C ASN A 141 0.97 -1.81 -1.32
N LEU A 142 2.03 -2.61 -1.45
CA LEU A 142 2.77 -2.75 -2.72
C LEU A 142 2.60 -4.12 -3.36
N VAL A 143 2.37 -5.20 -2.61
CA VAL A 143 2.29 -6.56 -3.17
C VAL A 143 0.85 -7.04 -3.31
N PHE A 144 0.05 -6.91 -2.25
CA PHE A 144 -1.35 -7.38 -2.26
C PHE A 144 -2.20 -6.77 -3.38
N PRO A 145 -2.12 -5.47 -3.73
CA PRO A 145 -2.93 -4.90 -4.81
C PRO A 145 -2.70 -5.59 -6.16
N TYR A 146 -1.48 -6.05 -6.43
CA TYR A 146 -1.19 -6.80 -7.65
C TYR A 146 -1.82 -8.20 -7.60
N LEU A 147 -1.70 -8.93 -6.49
CA LEU A 147 -2.38 -10.23 -6.35
C LEU A 147 -3.90 -10.10 -6.54
N GLU A 148 -4.50 -9.07 -5.93
CA GLU A 148 -5.93 -8.79 -6.05
C GLU A 148 -6.34 -8.43 -7.49
N LYS A 149 -5.50 -7.67 -8.20
CA LYS A 149 -5.66 -7.38 -9.64
C LYS A 149 -5.72 -8.66 -10.48
N TYR A 150 -5.02 -9.72 -10.08
CA TYR A 150 -5.08 -11.04 -10.72
C TYR A 150 -6.16 -11.97 -10.14
N GLY A 151 -7.05 -11.46 -9.28
CA GLY A 151 -8.17 -12.21 -8.70
C GLY A 151 -7.82 -13.02 -7.44
N ILE A 152 -6.57 -12.95 -6.97
CA ILE A 152 -6.11 -13.63 -5.77
C ILE A 152 -6.37 -12.71 -4.58
N THR A 153 -7.53 -12.86 -3.94
CA THR A 153 -7.98 -11.94 -2.88
C THR A 153 -8.06 -12.58 -1.49
N ALA A 154 -8.14 -13.91 -1.40
CA ALA A 154 -8.29 -14.60 -0.12
C ALA A 154 -6.99 -14.63 0.72
N PRO A 155 -5.83 -15.07 0.19
CA PRO A 155 -4.59 -15.07 0.98
C PRO A 155 -4.15 -13.67 1.46
N PRO A 156 -4.18 -12.61 0.62
CA PRO A 156 -3.87 -11.26 1.07
C PRO A 156 -4.70 -10.81 2.28
N LYS A 157 -6.02 -11.01 2.23
CA LYS A 157 -6.94 -10.62 3.31
C LYS A 157 -6.66 -11.37 4.61
N VAL A 158 -6.45 -12.69 4.52
CA VAL A 158 -6.18 -13.52 5.69
C VAL A 158 -4.82 -13.15 6.31
N MET A 159 -3.80 -12.94 5.49
CA MET A 159 -2.47 -12.52 5.97
C MET A 159 -2.52 -11.16 6.64
N TRP A 160 -3.20 -10.17 6.04
CA TRP A 160 -3.39 -8.84 6.64
C TRP A 160 -4.03 -8.93 8.03
N GLY A 161 -5.10 -9.74 8.18
CA GLY A 161 -5.72 -9.95 9.48
C GLY A 161 -4.75 -10.45 10.55
N VAL A 162 -3.87 -11.37 10.20
CA VAL A 162 -2.82 -11.87 11.10
C VAL A 162 -1.73 -10.81 11.35
N ASP A 163 -1.35 -10.02 10.35
CA ASP A 163 -0.41 -8.90 10.50
C ASP A 163 -0.94 -7.88 11.53
N ASP A 164 -2.24 -7.56 11.47
CA ASP A 164 -2.90 -6.67 12.43
C ASP A 164 -2.94 -7.24 13.85
N GLU A 165 -3.17 -8.55 14.00
CA GLU A 165 -3.07 -9.22 15.30
C GLU A 165 -1.65 -9.11 15.89
N ILE A 166 -0.63 -9.35 15.06
CA ILE A 166 0.78 -9.25 15.45
C ILE A 166 1.11 -7.80 15.87
N ARG A 167 0.71 -6.80 15.07
CA ARG A 167 0.89 -5.39 15.40
C ARG A 167 0.21 -5.00 16.71
N ALA A 168 -1.03 -5.44 16.90
CA ALA A 168 -1.80 -5.16 18.12
C ALA A 168 -1.12 -5.76 19.35
N GLU A 169 -0.63 -6.99 19.24
CA GLU A 169 0.06 -7.69 20.32
C GLU A 169 1.39 -7.02 20.68
N ILE A 170 2.21 -6.65 19.69
CA ILE A 170 3.46 -5.89 19.90
C ILE A 170 3.18 -4.57 20.63
N LYS A 171 2.21 -3.79 20.16
CA LYS A 171 1.81 -2.52 20.80
C LYS A 171 1.32 -2.75 22.23
N GLY A 172 0.52 -3.80 22.44
CA GLY A 172 -0.04 -4.17 23.72
C GLY A 172 1.04 -4.50 24.75
N ILE A 173 1.95 -5.42 24.41
CA ILE A 173 3.06 -5.82 25.30
C ILE A 173 3.97 -4.62 25.59
N ARG A 174 4.30 -3.81 24.57
CA ARG A 174 5.15 -2.62 24.76
C ARG A 174 4.54 -1.62 25.76
N LEU A 175 3.26 -1.29 25.59
CA LEU A 175 2.55 -0.36 26.48
C LEU A 175 2.50 -0.86 27.93
N GLU A 176 2.37 -2.18 28.08
CA GLU A 176 2.31 -2.82 29.39
C GLU A 176 3.67 -2.86 30.09
N LEU A 177 4.75 -3.10 29.35
CA LEU A 177 6.11 -2.99 29.85
C LEU A 177 6.47 -1.55 30.27
N GLU A 178 6.03 -0.54 29.52
CA GLU A 178 6.22 0.87 29.91
C GLU A 178 5.55 1.22 31.24
N LYS A 179 4.44 0.53 31.57
CA LYS A 179 3.66 0.71 32.79
C LYS A 179 3.72 -0.53 33.68
N TYR A 180 4.87 -1.20 33.69
CA TYR A 180 5.02 -2.51 34.32
C TYR A 180 4.65 -2.48 35.82
N LYS A 181 3.82 -3.45 36.25
CA LYS A 181 3.29 -3.54 37.62
C LYS A 181 3.47 -4.92 38.26
N GLY A 182 4.35 -5.76 37.73
CA GLY A 182 4.64 -7.09 38.28
C GLY A 182 3.84 -8.24 37.67
N ASN A 183 3.21 -8.05 36.51
CA ASN A 183 2.48 -9.08 35.76
C ASN A 183 3.39 -9.91 34.83
N LYS A 184 4.50 -10.37 35.40
CA LYS A 184 5.61 -11.05 34.70
C LYS A 184 5.18 -12.23 33.84
N GLU A 185 4.45 -13.17 34.41
CA GLU A 185 4.08 -14.44 33.74
C GLU A 185 3.20 -14.20 32.51
N GLU A 186 2.30 -13.22 32.58
CA GLU A 186 1.42 -12.87 31.46
C GLU A 186 2.21 -12.31 30.28
N ILE A 187 3.11 -11.36 30.53
CA ILE A 187 3.99 -10.79 29.51
C ILE A 187 4.86 -11.87 28.87
N VAL A 188 5.40 -12.78 29.68
CA VAL A 188 6.22 -13.89 29.19
C VAL A 188 5.44 -14.78 28.24
N ASN A 189 4.28 -15.29 28.65
CA ASN A 189 3.45 -16.18 27.83
C ASN A 189 3.00 -15.50 26.53
N ARG A 190 2.60 -14.22 26.60
CA ARG A 190 2.20 -13.44 25.43
C ARG A 190 3.36 -13.20 24.47
N THR A 191 4.56 -12.92 25.00
CA THR A 191 5.77 -12.76 24.18
C THR A 191 6.16 -14.05 23.48
N GLU A 192 6.11 -15.20 24.18
CA GLU A 192 6.39 -16.50 23.56
C GLU A 192 5.40 -16.84 22.43
N ASN A 193 4.09 -16.62 22.67
CA ASN A 193 3.06 -16.80 21.66
C ASN A 193 3.26 -15.86 20.46
N LEU A 194 3.63 -14.59 20.70
CA LEU A 194 3.95 -13.63 19.65
C LEU A 194 5.15 -14.10 18.81
N ILE A 195 6.23 -14.56 19.44
CA ILE A 195 7.40 -15.10 18.72
C ILE A 195 6.97 -16.25 17.80
N THR A 196 6.13 -17.17 18.29
CA THR A 196 5.59 -18.24 17.46
C THR A 196 4.76 -17.70 16.29
N LYS A 197 3.84 -16.75 16.54
CA LYS A 197 3.02 -16.14 15.48
C LYS A 197 3.84 -15.45 14.40
N VAL A 198 4.87 -14.68 14.77
CA VAL A 198 5.75 -14.01 13.80
C VAL A 198 6.51 -15.04 12.96
N LYS A 199 7.05 -16.10 13.58
CA LYS A 199 7.72 -17.19 12.84
C LYS A 199 6.78 -17.94 11.91
N ASP A 200 5.52 -18.14 12.32
CA ASP A 200 4.52 -18.76 11.46
C ASP A 200 4.13 -17.84 10.29
N MET A 201 4.10 -16.52 10.47
CA MET A 201 3.91 -15.56 9.37
C MET A 201 5.09 -15.60 8.40
N ILE A 202 6.34 -15.60 8.88
CA ILE A 202 7.53 -15.74 8.02
C ILE A 202 7.46 -17.02 7.19
N PHE A 203 7.06 -18.14 7.81
CA PHE A 203 6.87 -19.39 7.08
C PHE A 203 5.78 -19.27 6.01
N LYS A 204 4.63 -18.68 6.33
CA LYS A 204 3.52 -18.45 5.38
C LYS A 204 3.98 -17.54 4.22
N GLU A 205 4.75 -16.50 4.51
CA GLU A 205 5.27 -15.62 3.48
C GLU A 205 6.22 -16.36 2.54
N GLU A 206 7.23 -17.04 3.06
CA GLU A 206 8.26 -17.68 2.23
C GLU A 206 7.77 -18.90 1.45
N ASN A 207 6.79 -19.64 1.99
CA ASN A 207 6.32 -20.88 1.38
C ASN A 207 4.99 -20.76 0.63
N ILE A 208 4.25 -19.66 0.83
CA ILE A 208 2.94 -19.46 0.20
C ILE A 208 2.92 -18.14 -0.56
N LEU A 209 3.12 -17.01 0.12
CA LEU A 209 2.96 -15.70 -0.50
C LEU A 209 4.01 -15.40 -1.56
N LEU A 210 5.29 -15.49 -1.22
CA LEU A 210 6.39 -15.12 -2.11
C LEU A 210 6.44 -16.01 -3.37
N PRO A 211 6.25 -17.34 -3.29
CA PRO A 211 6.09 -18.18 -4.47
C PRO A 211 4.90 -17.76 -5.34
N MET A 212 3.75 -17.49 -4.72
CA MET A 212 2.55 -17.04 -5.43
C MET A 212 2.77 -15.69 -6.11
N CYS A 213 3.40 -14.73 -5.44
CA CYS A 213 3.76 -13.44 -6.03
C CYS A 213 4.70 -13.61 -7.21
N LYS A 214 5.70 -14.47 -7.10
CA LYS A 214 6.64 -14.74 -8.18
C LYS A 214 5.95 -15.27 -9.43
N ASP A 215 5.02 -16.21 -9.26
CA ASP A 215 4.31 -16.84 -10.37
C ASP A 215 3.23 -15.93 -10.99
N THR A 216 2.80 -14.91 -10.24
CA THR A 216 1.71 -14.01 -10.63
C THR A 216 2.19 -12.65 -11.16
N LEU A 217 3.13 -12.00 -10.48
CA LEU A 217 3.57 -10.64 -10.79
C LEU A 217 4.55 -10.62 -11.97
N THR A 218 4.36 -9.62 -12.83
CA THR A 218 5.26 -9.36 -13.95
C THR A 218 6.55 -8.65 -13.50
N GLU A 219 7.59 -8.67 -14.34
CA GLU A 219 8.85 -7.95 -14.04
C GLU A 219 8.62 -6.43 -13.88
N ASP A 220 7.71 -5.83 -14.67
CA ASP A 220 7.37 -4.41 -14.56
C ASP A 220 6.69 -4.08 -13.22
N GLU A 221 5.77 -4.93 -12.76
CA GLU A 221 5.13 -4.77 -11.45
C GLU A 221 6.17 -4.91 -10.32
N TRP A 222 7.14 -5.83 -10.45
CA TRP A 222 8.26 -5.92 -9.51
C TRP A 222 9.17 -4.68 -9.53
N ILE A 223 9.35 -4.02 -10.68
CA ILE A 223 10.10 -2.75 -10.75
C ILE A 223 9.36 -1.68 -9.96
N THR A 224 8.04 -1.52 -10.17
CA THR A 224 7.23 -0.57 -9.41
C THR A 224 7.30 -0.85 -7.91
N VAL A 225 7.17 -2.11 -7.49
CA VAL A 225 7.34 -2.50 -6.08
C VAL A 225 8.72 -2.11 -5.55
N ALA A 226 9.79 -2.28 -6.34
CA ALA A 226 11.15 -1.91 -5.94
C ALA A 226 11.32 -0.39 -5.78
N GLU A 227 10.75 0.40 -6.71
CA GLU A 227 10.83 1.87 -6.72
C GLU A 227 10.03 2.49 -5.57
N GLU A 228 8.80 2.02 -5.33
CA GLU A 228 7.91 2.55 -4.30
C GLU A 228 8.25 2.05 -2.88
N SER A 229 9.00 0.94 -2.77
CA SER A 229 9.42 0.40 -1.46
C SER A 229 10.17 1.41 -0.59
N GLY A 230 10.88 2.36 -1.22
CA GLY A 230 11.62 3.41 -0.52
C GLY A 230 10.72 4.40 0.22
N GLU A 231 9.47 4.59 -0.21
CA GLU A 231 8.53 5.52 0.44
C GLU A 231 8.08 5.01 1.82
N ILE A 232 7.94 3.69 1.97
CA ILE A 232 7.58 3.03 3.23
C ILE A 232 8.84 2.74 4.07
N GLY A 233 9.94 2.37 3.42
CA GLY A 233 11.21 2.02 4.04
C GLY A 233 11.36 0.53 4.35
N TYR A 234 12.53 0.14 4.87
CA TYR A 234 12.93 -1.26 5.10
C TYR A 234 12.95 -1.64 6.58
N CYS A 235 12.58 -2.89 6.87
CA CYS A 235 12.55 -3.45 8.22
C CYS A 235 13.93 -4.00 8.55
N LEU A 236 14.59 -3.42 9.57
CA LEU A 236 15.90 -3.91 10.09
C LEU A 236 17.04 -3.93 9.06
N ILE A 237 16.87 -3.31 7.89
CA ILE A 237 17.88 -3.20 6.84
C ILE A 237 18.09 -1.72 6.52
N GLU A 238 19.35 -1.26 6.54
CA GLU A 238 19.68 0.16 6.31
C GLU A 238 19.61 0.56 4.83
N SER A 239 19.95 -0.35 3.92
CA SER A 239 19.88 -0.11 2.48
C SER A 239 19.75 -1.42 1.70
N VAL A 240 19.00 -1.38 0.61
CA VAL A 240 18.92 -2.47 -0.37
C VAL A 240 19.72 -2.09 -1.61
N ALA A 241 20.33 -3.07 -2.26
CA ALA A 241 20.96 -2.83 -3.55
C ALA A 241 19.92 -2.38 -4.57
N GLN A 242 20.27 -1.47 -5.49
CA GLN A 242 19.40 -1.17 -6.61
C GLN A 242 19.30 -2.39 -7.52
N TRP A 243 18.08 -2.90 -7.69
CA TRP A 243 17.82 -3.95 -8.64
C TRP A 243 17.93 -3.42 -10.08
N LYS A 244 18.62 -4.18 -10.93
CA LYS A 244 18.71 -3.91 -12.36
C LYS A 244 18.31 -5.18 -13.11
N PRO A 245 17.08 -5.26 -13.63
CA PRO A 245 16.59 -6.46 -14.30
C PRO A 245 17.48 -6.85 -15.50
N LYS A 246 17.73 -8.16 -15.68
CA LYS A 246 18.58 -8.71 -16.76
C LYS A 246 17.81 -8.77 -18.09
N ARG A 247 17.44 -7.61 -18.65
CA ARG A 247 16.78 -7.33 -19.96
C ARG A 247 15.27 -7.66 -19.99
N VAL A 248 14.40 -6.82 -20.55
CA VAL A 248 14.46 -6.01 -21.79
C VAL A 248 13.67 -4.71 -21.57
N ASN A 249 14.07 -3.59 -22.18
CA ASN A 249 13.22 -2.41 -22.36
C ASN A 249 11.77 -2.80 -22.74
N LEU A 250 10.87 -2.82 -21.75
CA LEU A 250 9.44 -3.05 -21.89
C LEU A 250 8.66 -1.74 -22.13
N GLU A 251 9.35 -0.69 -22.57
CA GLU A 251 8.75 0.36 -23.42
C GLU A 251 8.00 -0.21 -24.64
N LYS A 252 8.08 -1.52 -24.93
CA LYS A 252 7.48 -2.17 -26.11
C LYS A 252 6.36 -3.19 -25.89
N LYS A 253 5.97 -3.55 -24.65
CA LYS A 253 4.90 -4.58 -24.48
C LYS A 253 3.62 -4.10 -23.82
N GLU A 254 3.65 -3.13 -22.92
CA GLU A 254 2.45 -2.33 -22.61
C GLU A 254 2.19 -1.21 -23.64
N ALA A 255 3.25 -0.79 -24.34
CA ALA A 255 3.12 -0.10 -25.63
C ALA A 255 2.47 -0.96 -26.73
N GLY A 256 2.19 -2.25 -26.48
CA GLY A 256 1.40 -3.07 -27.41
C GLY A 256 -0.09 -2.72 -27.42
N LYS A 257 -0.61 -2.07 -26.37
CA LYS A 257 -2.02 -1.61 -26.30
C LYS A 257 -2.17 -0.11 -26.06
N ALA A 258 -1.14 0.55 -25.55
CA ALA A 258 -1.03 2.00 -25.53
C ALA A 258 0.41 2.40 -25.91
N ALA A 259 0.82 2.12 -27.16
CA ALA A 259 1.99 2.80 -27.74
C ALA A 259 1.75 4.31 -27.65
N GLU A 260 2.81 5.09 -27.45
CA GLU A 260 2.79 6.52 -27.78
C GLU A 260 2.11 6.70 -29.15
N GLY A 261 0.93 7.32 -29.14
CA GLY A 261 0.11 7.49 -30.34
C GLY A 261 -1.00 6.47 -30.57
N THR A 262 -1.36 5.60 -29.62
CA THR A 262 -2.63 4.86 -29.68
C THR A 262 -3.77 5.87 -29.56
N PRO A 263 -4.62 6.05 -30.59
CA PRO A 263 -5.61 7.12 -30.59
C PRO A 263 -6.56 6.98 -29.40
N GLY A 264 -6.54 7.96 -28.49
CA GLY A 264 -7.49 8.05 -27.38
C GLY A 264 -6.97 7.62 -26.00
N TYR A 265 -5.72 7.17 -25.86
CA TYR A 265 -5.09 6.90 -24.56
C TYR A 265 -4.04 7.96 -24.20
N ILE A 266 -3.98 8.32 -22.91
CA ILE A 266 -3.04 9.26 -22.31
C ILE A 266 -2.27 8.51 -21.24
N LYS A 267 -0.95 8.35 -21.46
CA LYS A 267 -0.03 7.80 -20.47
C LYS A 267 0.54 8.93 -19.62
N LEU A 268 0.42 8.79 -18.30
CA LEU A 268 1.07 9.60 -17.29
C LEU A 268 2.14 8.75 -16.60
N GLU A 269 3.00 9.37 -15.79
CA GLU A 269 4.03 8.66 -15.02
C GLU A 269 3.42 7.63 -14.06
N THR A 270 2.30 7.98 -13.41
CA THR A 270 1.64 7.18 -12.37
C THR A 270 0.41 6.41 -12.86
N GLY A 271 0.16 6.35 -14.18
CA GLY A 271 -1.01 5.62 -14.69
C GLY A 271 -1.38 5.92 -16.15
N VAL A 272 -2.46 5.31 -16.60
CA VAL A 272 -2.96 5.47 -17.99
C VAL A 272 -4.46 5.74 -17.95
N PHE A 273 -4.88 6.76 -18.69
CA PHE A 273 -6.29 7.10 -18.89
C PHE A 273 -6.68 6.94 -20.36
N LYS A 274 -7.94 6.60 -20.65
CA LYS A 274 -8.57 7.06 -21.89
C LYS A 274 -8.86 8.55 -21.80
N LEU A 275 -8.85 9.25 -22.93
CA LEU A 275 -9.18 10.67 -23.00
C LEU A 275 -10.55 10.99 -22.36
N GLU A 276 -11.55 10.14 -22.61
CA GLU A 276 -12.89 10.29 -22.02
C GLU A 276 -12.89 10.13 -20.49
N GLU A 277 -12.04 9.27 -19.94
CA GLU A 277 -11.91 9.04 -18.50
C GLU A 277 -11.24 10.25 -17.83
N LEU A 278 -10.18 10.79 -18.44
CA LEU A 278 -9.50 11.99 -17.95
C LEU A 278 -10.44 13.21 -17.96
N GLU A 279 -11.19 13.41 -19.04
CA GLU A 279 -12.16 14.51 -19.13
C GLU A 279 -13.28 14.36 -18.08
N ALA A 280 -13.83 13.16 -17.93
CA ALA A 280 -14.88 12.88 -16.95
C ALA A 280 -14.40 13.09 -15.51
N MET A 281 -13.18 12.63 -15.18
CA MET A 281 -12.58 12.82 -13.86
C MET A 281 -12.41 14.31 -13.56
N LEU A 282 -11.78 15.09 -14.45
CA LEU A 282 -11.56 16.53 -14.26
C LEU A 282 -12.89 17.32 -14.12
N ASN A 283 -13.95 16.88 -14.79
CA ASN A 283 -15.29 17.47 -14.67
C ASN A 283 -16.05 17.04 -13.39
N THR A 284 -15.58 16.02 -12.69
CA THR A 284 -16.22 15.48 -11.47
C THR A 284 -15.64 16.05 -10.18
N LEU A 285 -14.41 16.60 -10.24
CA LEU A 285 -13.76 17.19 -9.08
C LEU A 285 -14.63 18.30 -8.45
N PRO A 286 -14.61 18.46 -7.11
CA PRO A 286 -15.41 19.45 -6.40
C PRO A 286 -14.85 20.87 -6.51
N PHE A 287 -14.14 21.16 -7.60
CA PHE A 287 -13.55 22.45 -7.93
C PHE A 287 -13.40 22.62 -9.44
N ASP A 288 -13.48 23.86 -9.90
CA ASP A 288 -13.27 24.23 -11.30
C ASP A 288 -11.78 24.43 -11.57
N ILE A 289 -11.30 23.92 -12.72
CA ILE A 289 -9.91 24.06 -13.18
C ILE A 289 -9.92 24.90 -14.46
N THR A 290 -9.01 25.86 -14.60
CA THR A 290 -8.67 26.49 -15.88
C THR A 290 -7.16 26.47 -16.07
N PHE A 291 -6.69 25.97 -17.22
CA PHE A 291 -5.27 25.94 -17.55
C PHE A 291 -4.96 26.94 -18.66
N VAL A 292 -3.91 27.73 -18.40
CA VAL A 292 -3.32 28.72 -19.31
C VAL A 292 -1.89 28.30 -19.59
N ASP A 293 -1.50 28.18 -20.85
CA ASP A 293 -0.14 27.75 -21.20
C ASP A 293 0.93 28.83 -20.96
N LYS A 294 2.19 28.47 -21.20
CA LYS A 294 3.35 29.36 -21.12
C LYS A 294 3.24 30.64 -21.97
N ASP A 295 2.43 30.59 -23.03
CA ASP A 295 2.16 31.69 -23.93
C ASP A 295 0.94 32.49 -23.48
N ASP A 296 0.46 32.31 -22.26
CA ASP A 296 -0.70 33.01 -21.68
C ASP A 296 -2.02 32.74 -22.42
N VAL A 297 -2.11 31.61 -23.12
CA VAL A 297 -3.30 31.20 -23.89
C VAL A 297 -4.10 30.18 -23.09
N VAL A 298 -5.41 30.42 -22.97
CA VAL A 298 -6.32 29.47 -22.31
C VAL A 298 -6.42 28.20 -23.15
N LYS A 299 -6.02 27.05 -22.58
CA LYS A 299 -6.02 25.75 -23.26
C LYS A 299 -7.16 24.85 -22.84
N TYR A 300 -7.55 24.93 -21.58
CA TYR A 300 -8.50 24.00 -21.00
C TYR A 300 -9.26 24.65 -19.86
N PHE A 301 -10.50 24.23 -19.67
CA PHE A 301 -11.24 24.44 -18.42
C PHE A 301 -12.15 23.24 -18.15
N SER A 302 -12.34 22.88 -16.90
CA SER A 302 -13.29 21.82 -16.51
C SER A 302 -14.73 22.32 -16.55
N GLN A 303 -15.65 21.41 -16.86
CA GLN A 303 -17.09 21.63 -16.87
C GLN A 303 -17.73 20.97 -15.65
N GLY A 304 -17.34 21.45 -14.46
CA GLY A 304 -17.93 21.03 -13.19
C GLY A 304 -19.44 21.24 -13.13
N LYS A 305 -20.13 20.47 -12.27
CA LYS A 305 -21.58 20.60 -12.07
C LYS A 305 -21.96 21.89 -11.33
N GLU A 306 -21.10 22.38 -10.45
CA GLU A 306 -21.34 23.52 -9.56
C GLU A 306 -20.37 24.68 -9.84
N ARG A 307 -20.41 25.23 -11.06
CA ARG A 307 -19.47 26.28 -11.47
C ARG A 307 -19.75 27.61 -10.76
N ILE A 308 -18.72 28.17 -10.13
CA ILE A 308 -18.79 29.51 -9.52
C ILE A 308 -18.72 30.60 -10.61
N PHE A 309 -17.85 30.41 -11.60
CA PHE A 309 -17.68 31.33 -12.71
C PHE A 309 -17.99 30.67 -14.04
N ALA A 310 -18.90 31.27 -14.81
CA ALA A 310 -19.23 30.76 -16.13
C ALA A 310 -18.01 30.85 -17.07
N ARG A 311 -17.70 29.73 -17.73
CA ARG A 311 -16.75 29.67 -18.86
C ARG A 311 -17.47 29.11 -20.09
N THR A 312 -17.20 29.71 -21.24
CA THR A 312 -17.73 29.25 -22.54
C THR A 312 -16.59 28.73 -23.39
N LYS A 313 -16.87 27.79 -24.30
CA LYS A 313 -15.86 27.23 -25.22
C LYS A 313 -15.15 28.30 -26.07
N ALA A 314 -15.78 29.48 -26.25
CA ALA A 314 -15.20 30.61 -26.96
C ALA A 314 -13.97 31.23 -26.25
N VAL A 315 -13.70 30.87 -25.00
CA VAL A 315 -12.50 31.33 -24.28
C VAL A 315 -11.24 30.56 -24.68
N ILE A 316 -11.38 29.34 -25.20
CA ILE A 316 -10.24 28.51 -25.62
C ILE A 316 -9.47 29.22 -26.75
N GLY A 317 -8.16 29.31 -26.62
CA GLY A 317 -7.30 30.01 -27.57
C GLY A 317 -7.20 31.53 -27.34
N ARG A 318 -7.95 32.11 -26.40
CA ARG A 318 -7.81 33.52 -26.04
C ARG A 318 -6.65 33.72 -25.08
N LYS A 319 -6.01 34.88 -25.18
CA LYS A 319 -5.03 35.38 -24.19
C LYS A 319 -5.72 35.69 -22.86
N VAL A 320 -5.13 35.28 -21.74
CA VAL A 320 -5.72 35.43 -20.39
C VAL A 320 -6.01 36.90 -20.05
N GLN A 321 -5.19 37.83 -20.54
CA GLN A 321 -5.36 39.27 -20.35
C GLN A 321 -6.67 39.80 -20.96
N ASN A 322 -7.13 39.17 -22.06
CA ASN A 322 -8.36 39.54 -22.75
C ASN A 322 -9.62 38.88 -22.16
N CYS A 323 -9.45 38.03 -21.13
CA CYS A 323 -10.53 37.34 -20.44
C CYS A 323 -10.96 38.08 -19.16
N HIS A 324 -10.26 39.14 -18.79
CA HIS A 324 -10.49 39.92 -17.57
C HIS A 324 -10.86 41.38 -17.89
N PRO A 325 -11.67 42.04 -17.04
CA PRO A 325 -11.94 43.47 -17.19
C PRO A 325 -10.66 44.33 -17.13
N PRO A 326 -10.63 45.52 -17.77
CA PRO A 326 -9.47 46.41 -17.75
C PRO A 326 -9.02 46.80 -16.32
N ALA A 327 -9.96 46.85 -15.38
CA ALA A 327 -9.67 47.18 -13.99
C ALA A 327 -8.83 46.12 -13.25
N SER A 328 -8.81 44.86 -13.71
CA SER A 328 -8.11 43.75 -13.04
C SER A 328 -7.01 43.10 -13.88
N VAL A 329 -6.86 43.48 -15.15
CA VAL A 329 -5.87 42.88 -16.07
C VAL A 329 -4.43 43.02 -15.59
N HIS A 330 -4.10 44.15 -14.94
CA HIS A 330 -2.76 44.41 -14.41
C HIS A 330 -2.40 43.49 -13.23
N ILE A 331 -3.39 43.04 -12.46
CA ILE A 331 -3.19 42.07 -11.37
C ILE A 331 -2.87 40.70 -11.97
N VAL A 332 -3.62 40.29 -12.99
CA VAL A 332 -3.40 39.01 -13.69
C VAL A 332 -2.03 38.99 -14.38
N GLN A 333 -1.65 40.09 -15.03
CA GLN A 333 -0.32 40.22 -15.65
C GLN A 333 0.80 40.05 -14.62
N LYS A 334 0.68 40.74 -13.48
CA LYS A 334 1.68 40.64 -12.41
C LYS A 334 1.81 39.21 -11.86
N ILE A 335 0.69 38.51 -11.63
CA ILE A 335 0.72 37.12 -11.16
C ILE A 335 1.45 36.22 -12.15
N VAL A 336 1.13 36.34 -13.45
CA VAL A 336 1.78 35.56 -14.50
C VAL A 336 3.28 35.90 -14.61
N GLU A 337 3.67 37.16 -14.46
CA GLU A 337 5.08 37.59 -14.44
C GLU A 337 5.83 37.03 -13.22
N ASP A 338 5.22 37.08 -12.03
CA ASP A 338 5.77 36.51 -10.79
C ASP A 338 5.98 34.99 -10.93
N PHE A 339 5.05 34.28 -11.57
CA PHE A 339 5.16 32.84 -11.82
C PHE A 339 6.22 32.50 -12.87
N LYS A 340 6.26 33.25 -13.98
CA LYS A 340 7.28 33.06 -15.03
C LYS A 340 8.70 33.31 -14.50
N SER A 341 8.87 34.31 -13.65
CA SER A 341 10.17 34.65 -13.06
C SER A 341 10.58 33.74 -11.90
N GLY A 342 9.64 32.94 -11.35
CA GLY A 342 9.88 32.15 -10.15
C GLY A 342 9.84 32.95 -8.85
N ALA A 343 9.38 34.20 -8.88
CA ALA A 343 9.18 35.01 -7.68
C ALA A 343 8.07 34.44 -6.78
N LYS A 344 7.10 33.73 -7.38
CA LYS A 344 6.03 33.01 -6.69
C LYS A 344 5.71 31.70 -7.40
N ASP A 345 5.17 30.75 -6.63
CA ASP A 345 4.61 29.50 -7.18
C ASP A 345 3.09 29.40 -7.01
N HIS A 346 2.48 30.25 -6.16
CA HIS A 346 1.04 30.35 -6.05
C HIS A 346 0.56 31.74 -5.59
N GLU A 347 -0.73 32.01 -5.77
CA GLU A 347 -1.43 33.19 -5.26
C GLU A 347 -2.90 32.84 -4.99
N ASP A 348 -3.42 33.24 -3.82
CA ASP A 348 -4.74 32.83 -3.34
C ASP A 348 -5.65 34.05 -3.10
N PHE A 349 -6.92 33.93 -3.49
CA PHE A 349 -7.97 34.93 -3.29
C PHE A 349 -9.22 34.27 -2.72
N TRP A 350 -9.97 35.01 -1.92
CA TRP A 350 -11.25 34.54 -1.41
C TRP A 350 -12.30 35.64 -1.50
N ILE A 351 -13.47 35.29 -2.03
CA ILE A 351 -14.56 36.23 -2.27
C ILE A 351 -15.85 35.64 -1.73
N LYS A 352 -16.56 36.43 -0.92
CA LYS A 352 -17.90 36.08 -0.47
C LYS A 352 -18.93 36.68 -1.43
N MET A 353 -19.70 35.82 -2.10
CA MET A 353 -20.69 36.19 -3.10
C MET A 353 -22.04 35.59 -2.73
N GLY A 354 -22.82 36.31 -1.91
CA GLY A 354 -24.08 35.81 -1.37
C GLY A 354 -23.88 34.54 -0.55
N ASP A 355 -24.47 33.44 -1.00
CA ASP A 355 -24.35 32.12 -0.37
C ASP A 355 -23.11 31.32 -0.78
N VAL A 356 -22.30 31.83 -1.71
CA VAL A 356 -21.05 31.18 -2.12
C VAL A 356 -19.88 31.84 -1.41
N TYR A 357 -18.98 31.02 -0.84
CA TYR A 357 -17.68 31.49 -0.39
C TYR A 357 -16.63 30.88 -1.32
N ALA A 358 -16.21 31.66 -2.33
CA ALA A 358 -15.30 31.20 -3.35
C ALA A 358 -13.85 31.36 -2.89
N LEU A 359 -13.09 30.26 -2.92
CA LEU A 359 -11.63 30.25 -2.84
C LEU A 359 -11.10 30.08 -4.26
N ILE A 360 -10.27 31.02 -4.72
CA ILE A 360 -9.67 31.05 -6.06
C ILE A 360 -8.17 31.00 -5.87
N ARG A 361 -7.51 30.01 -6.46
CA ARG A 361 -6.09 29.74 -6.28
C ARG A 361 -5.42 29.65 -7.63
N TYR A 362 -4.29 30.30 -7.77
CA TYR A 362 -3.47 30.22 -8.97
C TYR A 362 -2.15 29.53 -8.63
N PHE A 363 -1.70 28.60 -9.48
CA PHE A 363 -0.43 27.90 -9.30
C PHE A 363 0.40 27.96 -10.58
N ALA A 364 1.71 28.15 -10.42
CA ALA A 364 2.68 27.97 -11.49
C ALA A 364 2.83 26.47 -11.78
N VAL A 365 2.60 26.07 -13.03
CA VAL A 365 2.83 24.70 -13.50
C VAL A 365 4.23 24.64 -14.08
N ARG A 366 5.06 23.70 -13.62
CA ARG A 366 6.45 23.52 -14.06
C ARG A 366 6.71 22.06 -14.44
N ASP A 367 7.67 21.83 -15.33
CA ASP A 367 8.19 20.50 -15.62
C ASP A 367 9.19 20.03 -14.54
N ALA A 368 9.72 18.81 -14.69
CA ALA A 368 10.68 18.20 -13.77
C ALA A 368 11.98 19.00 -13.64
N GLU A 369 12.34 19.75 -14.69
CA GLU A 369 13.50 20.64 -14.71
C GLU A 369 13.21 22.05 -14.15
N GLY A 370 11.97 22.31 -13.73
CA GLY A 370 11.54 23.59 -13.14
C GLY A 370 11.15 24.67 -14.16
N ASN A 371 11.08 24.35 -15.46
CA ASN A 371 10.67 25.30 -16.49
C ASN A 371 9.18 25.57 -16.39
N TYR A 372 8.78 26.84 -16.55
CA TYR A 372 7.39 27.24 -16.52
C TYR A 372 6.60 26.74 -17.75
N LEU A 373 5.60 25.90 -17.50
CA LEU A 373 4.69 25.34 -18.51
C LEU A 373 3.39 26.15 -18.64
N GLY A 374 2.98 26.87 -17.60
CA GLY A 374 1.73 27.60 -17.58
C GLY A 374 1.23 27.92 -16.18
N THR A 375 -0.01 28.40 -16.09
CA THR A 375 -0.72 28.66 -14.84
C THR A 375 -1.99 27.83 -14.79
N VAL A 376 -2.27 27.24 -13.64
CA VAL A 376 -3.58 26.64 -13.36
C VAL A 376 -4.33 27.50 -12.34
N GLU A 377 -5.57 27.86 -12.68
CA GLU A 377 -6.56 28.46 -11.79
C GLU A 377 -7.45 27.35 -11.24
N VAL A 378 -7.63 27.30 -9.92
CA VAL A 378 -8.55 26.40 -9.22
C VAL A 378 -9.56 27.22 -8.44
N THR A 379 -10.85 26.97 -8.63
CA THR A 379 -11.92 27.67 -7.90
C THR A 379 -12.83 26.68 -7.16
N GLN A 380 -13.10 26.93 -5.88
CA GLN A 380 -13.93 26.06 -5.05
C GLN A 380 -14.90 26.86 -4.15
N ASN A 381 -16.13 26.37 -3.97
CA ASN A 381 -17.02 26.87 -2.92
C ASN A 381 -16.65 26.20 -1.59
N ILE A 382 -16.01 26.95 -0.70
CA ILE A 382 -15.54 26.41 0.58
C ILE A 382 -16.56 26.56 1.71
N LYS A 383 -17.73 27.16 1.47
CA LYS A 383 -18.78 27.30 2.50
C LYS A 383 -19.19 25.93 3.10
N PRO A 384 -19.50 24.89 2.31
CA PRO A 384 -19.84 23.58 2.87
C PRO A 384 -18.70 22.95 3.68
N ILE A 385 -17.45 23.22 3.30
CA ILE A 385 -16.25 22.73 4.00
C ILE A 385 -16.11 23.42 5.37
N GLN A 386 -16.33 24.74 5.43
CA GLN A 386 -16.28 25.50 6.69
C GLN A 386 -17.39 25.11 7.69
N GLU A 387 -18.47 24.52 7.19
CA GLU A 387 -19.62 24.06 8.00
C GLU A 387 -19.42 22.64 8.57
N ILE A 388 -18.39 21.90 8.15
CA ILE A 388 -18.08 20.57 8.70
C ILE A 388 -17.73 20.70 10.19
N GLN A 389 -18.35 19.86 11.03
CA GLN A 389 -18.11 19.79 12.46
C GLN A 389 -18.08 18.31 12.92
N GLY A 390 -17.33 18.03 13.98
CA GLY A 390 -17.19 16.66 14.50
C GLY A 390 -16.46 15.73 13.53
N GLU A 391 -16.82 14.44 13.54
CA GLU A 391 -16.18 13.41 12.71
C GLU A 391 -17.23 12.50 12.06
N LYS A 392 -17.01 12.08 10.81
CA LYS A 392 -17.79 11.06 10.11
C LYS A 392 -16.85 9.95 9.64
N ARG A 393 -16.81 8.84 10.37
CA ARG A 393 -15.88 7.70 10.13
C ARG A 393 -16.50 6.52 9.38
N LEU A 394 -17.81 6.53 9.17
CA LEU A 394 -18.56 5.47 8.48
C LEU A 394 -19.56 6.08 7.50
N LEU A 395 -19.97 5.30 6.50
CA LEU A 395 -21.03 5.67 5.55
C LEU A 395 -22.33 5.99 6.30
N SER A 396 -23.07 6.99 5.81
CA SER A 396 -24.42 7.33 6.26
C SER A 396 -25.45 6.89 5.24
#